data_AF-A0A4Q9DU88-F1
#
_entry.id   AF-A0A4Q9DU88-F1
#
_cell.length_a   1.000
_cell.length_b   1.000
_cell.length_c   1.000
_cell.angle_alpha   90.00
_cell.angle_beta   90.00
_cell.angle_gamma   90.00
#
_symmetry.space_group_name_H-M   'P 1'
#
loop_
_entity.id
_entity.type
_entity.pdbx_description
1 polymer ?
#
loop_
_entity_poly.entity_id
_entity_poly.type
_entity_poly.pdbx_seq_one_letter_code
_entity_poly.pdbx_strand_id
1 'polypeptide(L)'
;MTDWLSSLLLIFIGLSGGVAVGSGMVAFLIVLDIIPRLVQLTRSYRYIRWYEGAVVAGSMFWTATDFFDWEMAFFALSTAFVGLFAGCFVGMLAAALTEVINVLPILAKRIGMEQVMVWLLTAMILGKVLGSLFDWLIYYTY
;
A
#
# COMPACT_ATOMS: atom_id res chain seq x y z
N MET A 1 -43.58 3.13 6.06
CA MET A 1 -42.87 3.57 7.29
C MET A 1 -41.54 2.83 7.49
N THR A 2 -41.40 1.62 6.92
CA THR A 2 -40.16 0.84 6.86
C THR A 2 -39.09 1.41 5.91
N ASP A 3 -39.51 2.16 4.88
CA ASP A 3 -38.62 2.66 3.81
C ASP A 3 -37.68 3.79 4.27
N TRP A 4 -38.10 4.56 5.27
CA TRP A 4 -37.26 5.60 5.88
C TRP A 4 -36.19 5.00 6.79
N LEU A 5 -36.55 3.94 7.53
CA LEU A 5 -35.63 3.24 8.41
C LEU A 5 -34.56 2.49 7.61
N SER A 6 -34.95 1.84 6.50
CA SER A 6 -33.99 1.20 5.60
C SER A 6 -33.08 2.21 4.92
N SER A 7 -33.59 3.36 4.48
CA SER A 7 -32.77 4.43 3.90
C SER A 7 -31.73 4.98 4.89
N LEU A 8 -32.13 5.21 6.15
CA LEU A 8 -31.20 5.64 7.20
C LEU A 8 -30.14 4.59 7.51
N LEU A 9 -30.52 3.30 7.56
CA LEU A 9 -29.57 2.21 7.75
C LEU A 9 -28.59 2.08 6.57
N LEU A 10 -29.04 2.26 5.34
CA LEU A 10 -28.19 2.24 4.15
C LEU A 10 -27.17 3.39 4.17
N ILE A 11 -27.60 4.59 4.54
CA ILE A 11 -26.68 5.74 4.71
C ILE A 11 -25.64 5.44 5.79
N PHE A 12 -26.06 4.89 6.93
CA PHE A 12 -25.16 4.56 8.02
C PHE A 12 -24.15 3.47 7.63
N ILE A 13 -24.61 2.40 6.99
CA ILE A 13 -23.73 1.32 6.50
C ILE A 13 -22.75 1.87 5.46
N GLY A 14 -23.24 2.66 4.49
CA GLY A 14 -22.40 3.30 3.48
C GLY A 14 -21.32 4.21 4.06
N LEU A 15 -21.69 5.07 5.02
CA LEU A 15 -20.74 5.93 5.72
C LEU A 15 -19.73 5.13 6.55
N SER A 16 -20.19 4.11 7.29
CA SER A 16 -19.31 3.27 8.10
C SER A 16 -18.31 2.50 7.24
N GLY A 17 -18.75 1.94 6.10
CA GLY A 17 -17.90 1.28 5.12
C GLY A 17 -16.89 2.24 4.50
N GLY A 18 -17.33 3.42 4.08
CA GLY A 18 -16.45 4.45 3.51
C GLY A 18 -15.35 4.90 4.49
N VAL A 19 -15.70 5.13 5.75
CA VAL A 19 -14.73 5.50 6.80
C VAL A 19 -13.77 4.33 7.09
N ALA A 20 -14.26 3.10 7.17
CA ALA A 20 -13.41 1.93 7.40
C ALA A 20 -12.39 1.73 6.25
N VAL A 21 -12.84 1.77 5.00
CA VAL A 21 -11.96 1.58 3.83
C VAL A 21 -10.99 2.74 3.67
N GLY A 22 -11.48 3.99 3.79
CA GLY A 22 -10.64 5.18 3.68
C GLY A 22 -9.56 5.26 4.76
N SER A 23 -9.92 4.97 6.01
CA SER A 23 -8.95 4.93 7.11
C SER A 23 -7.91 3.81 6.94
N GLY A 24 -8.32 2.63 6.47
CA GLY A 24 -7.43 1.52 6.17
C GLY A 24 -6.41 1.87 5.06
N MET A 25 -6.87 2.51 4.00
CA MET A 25 -6.02 2.95 2.89
C MET A 25 -4.99 3.98 3.34
N VAL A 26 -5.41 5.02 4.07
CA VAL A 26 -4.48 6.04 4.59
C VAL A 26 -3.50 5.44 5.60
N ALA A 27 -3.97 4.60 6.52
CA ALA A 27 -3.11 3.93 7.49
C ALA A 27 -2.05 3.05 6.81
N PHE A 28 -2.44 2.29 5.78
CA PHE A 28 -1.52 1.47 5.00
C PHE A 28 -0.41 2.31 4.34
N LEU A 29 -0.77 3.42 3.68
CA LEU A 29 0.19 4.28 2.98
C LEU A 29 1.16 5.00 3.94
N ILE A 30 0.71 5.34 5.15
CA ILE A 30 1.54 5.97 6.19
C ILE A 30 2.44 4.93 6.87
N VAL A 31 1.92 3.75 7.24
CA VAL A 31 2.71 2.70 7.93
C VAL A 31 3.85 2.18 7.05
N LEU A 32 3.63 2.10 5.73
CA LEU A 32 4.68 1.76 4.78
C LEU A 32 5.56 2.94 4.38
N ASP A 33 5.38 4.12 4.98
CA ASP A 33 6.12 5.34 4.65
C ASP A 33 6.11 5.68 3.14
N ILE A 34 5.05 5.33 2.39
CA ILE A 34 5.01 5.61 0.94
C ILE A 34 5.01 7.12 0.67
N ILE A 35 4.22 7.88 1.44
CA ILE A 35 4.10 9.33 1.27
C ILE A 35 5.42 10.02 1.66
N PRO A 36 6.03 9.75 2.83
CA PRO A 36 7.36 10.24 3.16
C PRO A 36 8.42 9.92 2.10
N ARG A 37 8.43 8.69 1.57
CA ARG A 37 9.39 8.25 0.55
C ARG A 37 9.23 9.00 -0.77
N LEU A 38 7.99 9.22 -1.22
CA LEU A 38 7.69 10.05 -2.39
C LEU A 38 8.21 11.48 -2.23
N VAL A 39 7.93 12.08 -1.07
CA VAL A 39 8.36 13.43 -0.71
C VAL A 39 9.89 13.55 -0.64
N GLN A 40 10.57 12.52 -0.13
CA GLN A 40 12.03 12.44 -0.09
C GLN A 40 12.64 12.32 -1.49
N LEU A 41 12.07 11.48 -2.36
CA LEU A 41 12.52 11.30 -3.74
C LEU A 41 12.41 12.61 -4.54
N THR A 42 11.35 13.38 -4.35
CA THR A 42 11.15 14.69 -4.98
C THR A 42 11.82 15.85 -4.24
N ARG A 43 12.53 15.56 -3.13
CA ARG A 43 13.19 16.53 -2.24
C ARG A 43 12.27 17.68 -1.80
N SER A 44 10.99 17.37 -1.60
CA SER A 44 9.92 18.37 -1.48
C SER A 44 9.17 18.28 -0.14
N TYR A 45 9.91 18.19 0.97
CA TYR A 45 9.37 18.03 2.34
C TYR A 45 8.28 19.04 2.73
N ARG A 46 8.36 20.26 2.21
CA ARG A 46 7.38 21.34 2.47
C ARG A 46 5.98 21.02 1.92
N TYR A 47 5.85 20.11 0.96
CA TYR A 47 4.60 19.83 0.25
C TYR A 47 3.92 18.53 0.66
N ILE A 48 4.29 17.91 1.79
CA ILE A 48 3.71 16.63 2.24
C ILE A 48 2.17 16.62 2.24
N ARG A 49 1.53 17.70 2.71
CA ARG A 49 0.06 17.85 2.71
C ARG A 49 -0.56 17.83 1.31
N TRP A 50 0.17 18.28 0.29
CA TRP A 50 -0.28 18.22 -1.10
C TRP A 50 -0.22 16.78 -1.65
N TYR A 51 0.77 15.99 -1.22
CA TYR A 51 0.82 14.57 -1.57
C TYR A 51 -0.31 13.79 -0.91
N GLU A 52 -0.57 14.01 0.37
CA GLU A 52 -1.73 13.43 1.08
C GLU A 52 -3.04 13.81 0.39
N GLY A 53 -3.21 15.10 0.08
CA GLY A 53 -4.38 15.60 -0.65
C GLY A 53 -4.53 14.99 -2.03
N ALA A 54 -3.43 14.81 -2.78
CA ALA A 54 -3.45 14.18 -4.10
C ALA A 54 -3.86 12.71 -4.05
N VAL A 55 -3.40 11.97 -3.03
CA VAL A 55 -3.80 10.57 -2.80
C VAL A 55 -5.28 10.47 -2.47
N VAL A 56 -5.78 11.33 -1.57
CA VAL A 56 -7.20 11.36 -1.20
C VAL A 56 -8.05 11.74 -2.41
N ALA A 57 -7.70 12.81 -3.13
CA ALA A 57 -8.40 13.22 -4.34
C ALA A 57 -8.39 12.14 -5.43
N GLY A 58 -7.25 11.46 -5.62
CA GLY A 58 -7.12 10.34 -6.56
C GLY A 58 -8.04 9.18 -6.19
N SER A 59 -8.09 8.79 -4.91
CA SER A 59 -9.01 7.74 -4.45
C SER A 59 -10.47 8.12 -4.64
N MET A 60 -10.86 9.35 -4.30
CA MET A 60 -12.23 9.83 -4.50
C MET A 60 -12.61 9.85 -5.99
N PHE A 61 -11.70 10.31 -6.85
CA PHE A 61 -11.91 10.32 -8.29
C PHE A 61 -12.10 8.91 -8.84
N TRP A 62 -11.22 7.97 -8.46
CA TRP A 62 -11.27 6.61 -9.00
C TRP A 62 -12.45 5.80 -8.46
N THR A 63 -12.84 6.01 -7.20
CA THR A 63 -14.09 5.47 -6.66
C THR A 63 -15.30 6.05 -7.38
N ALA A 64 -15.32 7.36 -7.69
CA ALA A 64 -16.44 7.94 -8.44
C ALA A 64 -16.55 7.36 -9.85
N THR A 65 -15.44 7.23 -10.58
CA THR A 65 -15.45 6.65 -11.94
C THR A 65 -15.89 5.18 -11.95
N ASP A 66 -15.54 4.42 -10.92
CA ASP A 66 -15.97 3.02 -10.74
C ASP A 66 -17.49 2.94 -10.49
N PHE A 67 -18.04 3.83 -9.66
CA PHE A 67 -19.49 3.87 -9.38
C PHE A 67 -20.34 4.34 -10.57
N PHE A 68 -19.80 5.19 -11.43
CA PHE A 68 -20.52 5.70 -12.61
C PHE A 68 -20.30 4.84 -13.87
N ASP A 69 -19.63 3.68 -13.75
CA ASP A 69 -19.24 2.81 -14.87
C ASP A 69 -18.67 3.63 -16.04
N TRP A 70 -17.77 4.57 -15.72
CA TRP A 70 -17.26 5.48 -16.73
C TRP A 70 -16.31 4.75 -17.68
N GLU A 71 -16.84 4.33 -18.82
CA GLU A 71 -16.03 3.79 -19.91
C GLU A 71 -15.54 4.91 -20.84
N MET A 72 -14.23 5.15 -20.85
CA MET A 72 -13.58 6.00 -21.84
C MET A 72 -12.69 5.14 -22.75
N ALA A 73 -12.95 5.21 -24.05
CA ALA A 73 -12.08 4.62 -25.06
C ALA A 73 -10.80 5.45 -25.20
N PHE A 74 -9.75 5.05 -24.48
CA PHE A 74 -8.44 5.70 -24.59
C PHE A 74 -7.57 5.05 -25.66
N PHE A 75 -6.64 5.83 -26.20
CA PHE A 75 -5.63 5.35 -27.15
C PHE A 75 -4.67 4.36 -26.47
N ALA A 76 -4.17 3.35 -27.20
CA ALA A 76 -3.33 2.29 -26.64
C ALA A 76 -2.07 2.76 -25.88
N LEU A 77 -1.58 3.99 -26.12
CA LEU A 77 -0.46 4.55 -25.37
C LEU A 77 -0.84 5.00 -23.94
N SER A 78 -2.11 5.31 -23.67
CA SER A 78 -2.54 5.73 -22.33
C SER A 78 -2.40 4.59 -21.31
N THR A 79 -2.65 3.35 -21.72
CA THR A 79 -2.52 2.17 -20.86
C THR A 79 -1.07 1.94 -20.46
N ALA A 80 -0.12 2.22 -21.36
CA ALA A 80 1.31 2.18 -21.05
C ALA A 80 1.68 3.23 -19.98
N PHE A 81 1.14 4.45 -20.07
CA PHE A 81 1.36 5.49 -19.05
C PHE A 81 0.78 5.10 -17.69
N VAL A 82 -0.48 4.63 -17.66
CA VAL A 82 -1.12 4.17 -16.42
C VAL A 82 -0.37 2.98 -15.82
N GLY A 83 0.07 2.03 -16.67
CA GLY A 83 0.87 0.89 -16.27
C GLY A 83 2.22 1.29 -15.67
N LEU A 84 2.88 2.33 -16.21
CA LEU A 84 4.11 2.87 -15.65
C LEU A 84 3.87 3.45 -14.25
N PHE A 85 2.84 4.27 -14.07
CA PHE A 85 2.50 4.82 -12.74
C PHE A 85 2.13 3.73 -11.74
N ALA A 86 1.34 2.74 -12.15
CA ALA A 86 1.02 1.58 -11.33
C ALA A 86 2.28 0.77 -10.96
N GLY A 87 3.17 0.55 -11.93
CA GLY A 87 4.45 -0.12 -11.72
C GLY A 87 5.35 0.65 -10.75
N CYS A 88 5.43 1.98 -10.86
CA CYS A 88 6.13 2.83 -9.90
C CYS A 88 5.54 2.69 -8.50
N PHE A 89 4.21 2.71 -8.37
CA PHE A 89 3.53 2.54 -7.09
C PHE A 89 3.82 1.17 -6.46
N VAL A 90 3.65 0.09 -7.21
CA VAL A 90 3.96 -1.28 -6.75
C VAL A 90 5.45 -1.43 -6.42
N GLY A 91 6.34 -0.85 -7.21
CA GLY A 91 7.78 -0.84 -6.94
C GLY A 91 8.13 -0.11 -5.65
N MET A 92 7.47 1.03 -5.36
CA MET A 92 7.63 1.73 -4.09
C MET A 92 7.08 0.93 -2.92
N LEU A 93 5.95 0.25 -3.07
CA LEU A 93 5.40 -0.65 -2.05
C LEU A 93 6.39 -1.79 -1.73
N ALA A 94 6.93 -2.45 -2.76
CA ALA A 94 7.92 -3.51 -2.58
C ALA A 94 9.17 -2.99 -1.88
N ALA A 95 9.68 -1.82 -2.30
CA ALA A 95 10.85 -1.19 -1.68
C ALA A 95 10.58 -0.81 -0.21
N ALA A 96 9.42 -0.24 0.09
CA ALA A 96 9.00 0.08 1.45
C ALA A 96 8.92 -1.15 2.34
N LEU A 97 8.32 -2.24 1.85
CA LEU A 97 8.22 -3.50 2.60
C LEU A 97 9.60 -4.03 2.96
N THR A 98 10.54 -4.01 2.01
CA THR A 98 11.92 -4.46 2.26
C THR A 98 12.67 -3.54 3.23
N GLU A 99 12.41 -2.23 3.21
CA GLU A 99 12.97 -1.28 4.18
C GLU A 99 12.46 -1.59 5.59
N VAL A 100 11.14 -1.76 5.78
CA VAL A 100 10.54 -2.08 7.07
C VAL A 100 11.08 -3.40 7.63
N ILE A 101 11.25 -4.43 6.79
CA ILE A 101 11.85 -5.71 7.20
C ILE A 101 13.31 -5.51 7.64
N ASN A 102 14.07 -4.67 6.93
CA ASN A 102 15.46 -4.36 7.27
C ASN A 102 15.59 -3.50 8.54
N VAL A 103 14.50 -2.89 9.03
CA VAL A 103 14.47 -2.16 10.31
C VAL A 103 14.39 -3.12 11.51
N LEU A 104 13.82 -4.33 11.36
CA LEU A 104 13.70 -5.30 12.48
C LEU A 104 15.06 -5.66 13.12
N PRO A 105 16.13 -5.98 12.36
CA PRO A 105 17.46 -6.20 12.93
C PRO A 105 18.03 -4.95 13.63
N ILE A 106 17.77 -3.76 13.08
CA ILE A 106 18.26 -2.49 13.63
C ILE A 106 17.59 -2.23 14.99
N LEU A 107 16.28 -2.47 15.09
CA LEU A 107 15.53 -2.38 16.34
C LEU A 107 16.04 -3.39 17.37
N ALA A 108 16.27 -4.64 16.98
CA ALA A 108 16.81 -5.67 17.87
C ALA A 108 18.18 -5.26 18.45
N LYS A 109 19.06 -4.68 17.61
CA LYS A 109 20.34 -4.13 18.09
C LYS A 109 20.14 -2.94 19.04
N ARG A 110 19.20 -2.03 18.74
CA ARG A 110 18.91 -0.86 19.60
C ARG A 110 18.36 -1.23 20.98
N ILE A 111 17.66 -2.36 21.12
CA ILE A 111 17.13 -2.85 22.40
C ILE A 111 18.21 -3.65 23.19
N GLY A 112 19.43 -3.76 22.67
CA GLY A 112 20.54 -4.45 23.34
C GLY A 112 20.56 -5.96 23.10
N MET A 113 19.81 -6.49 22.12
CA MET A 113 19.76 -7.91 21.79
C MET A 113 20.92 -8.34 20.87
N GLU A 114 22.13 -7.86 21.12
CA GLU A 114 23.28 -8.10 20.23
C GLU A 114 23.63 -9.59 20.09
N GLN A 115 23.50 -10.37 21.17
CA GLN A 115 23.76 -11.82 21.17
C GLN A 115 22.69 -12.63 20.41
N VAL A 116 21.47 -12.11 20.30
CA VAL A 116 20.36 -12.79 19.58
C VAL A 116 20.29 -12.35 18.12
N MET A 117 20.99 -11.27 17.75
CA MET A 117 21.01 -10.72 16.39
C MET A 117 21.47 -11.75 15.35
N VAL A 118 22.45 -12.59 15.68
CA VAL A 118 22.91 -13.68 14.79
C VAL A 118 21.78 -14.66 14.51
N TRP A 119 21.02 -15.06 15.53
CA TRP A 119 19.88 -15.96 15.39
C TRP A 119 18.73 -15.31 14.60
N LEU A 120 18.47 -14.02 14.82
CA LEU A 120 17.41 -13.27 14.13
C LEU A 120 17.73 -13.11 12.64
N LEU A 121 18.98 -12.76 12.30
CA LEU A 121 19.45 -12.70 10.91
C LEU A 121 19.41 -14.07 10.24
N THR A 122 19.83 -15.12 10.94
CA THR A 122 19.80 -16.50 10.41
C THR A 122 18.36 -16.95 10.13
N ALA A 123 17.42 -16.68 11.04
CA ALA A 123 16.00 -16.95 10.83
C ALA A 123 15.42 -16.19 9.63
N MET A 124 15.81 -14.91 9.45
CA MET A 124 15.39 -14.11 8.30
C MET A 124 15.94 -14.66 6.97
N ILE A 125 17.21 -15.06 6.94
CA ILE A 125 17.84 -15.65 5.76
C ILE A 125 17.17 -16.99 5.43
N LEU A 126 16.97 -17.86 6.42
CA LEU A 126 16.26 -19.13 6.24
C LEU A 126 14.84 -18.92 5.72
N GLY A 127 14.10 -17.95 6.26
CA GLY A 127 12.77 -17.60 5.76
C GLY A 127 12.78 -17.20 4.28
N LYS A 128 13.76 -16.39 3.84
CA LYS A 128 13.94 -16.01 2.43
C LYS A 128 14.30 -17.21 1.55
N VAL A 129 15.20 -18.07 2.01
CA VAL A 129 15.63 -19.27 1.28
C VAL A 129 14.47 -20.26 1.13
N LEU A 130 13.74 -20.53 2.21
CA LEU A 130 12.57 -21.41 2.20
C LEU A 130 11.44 -20.84 1.34
N GLY A 131 11.17 -19.53 1.42
CA GLY A 131 10.18 -18.88 0.57
C GLY A 131 10.53 -18.98 -0.93
N SER A 132 11.80 -18.76 -1.28
CA SER A 132 12.27 -18.92 -2.66
C SER A 132 12.23 -20.37 -3.14
N LEU A 133 12.58 -21.35 -2.28
CA LEU A 133 12.45 -22.77 -2.59
C LEU A 133 10.99 -23.17 -2.78
N PHE A 134 10.08 -22.65 -1.96
CA PHE A 134 8.64 -22.92 -2.04
C PHE A 134 8.06 -22.40 -3.36
N ASP A 135 8.39 -21.17 -3.73
CA ASP A 135 8.01 -20.57 -5.01
C ASP A 135 8.50 -21.42 -6.19
N TRP A 136 9.77 -21.83 -6.17
CA TRP A 136 10.34 -22.61 -7.26
C TRP A 136 9.77 -24.04 -7.36
N LEU A 137 9.60 -24.73 -6.23
CA LEU A 137 9.21 -26.14 -6.21
C LEU A 137 7.71 -26.34 -6.48
N ILE A 138 6.86 -25.42 -6.01
CA ILE A 138 5.40 -25.58 -6.05
C ILE A 138 4.77 -24.73 -7.17
N TYR A 139 5.20 -23.48 -7.35
CA TYR A 139 4.58 -22.58 -8.32
C TYR A 139 5.17 -22.71 -9.73
N TYR A 140 6.44 -23.12 -9.88
CA TYR A 140 7.10 -23.21 -11.19
C TYR A 140 7.04 -24.61 -11.84
N THR A 141 6.43 -25.61 -11.18
CA THR A 141 6.39 -27.00 -11.67
C THR A 141 5.18 -27.33 -12.57
N TYR A 142 4.40 -26.35 -13.05
CA TYR A 142 3.37 -26.57 -14.08
C TYR A 142 3.33 -25.46 -15.13
#